data_AF-A0A6N7YW92-F1
#
_entry.id   AF-A0A6N7YW92-F1
#
_cell.length_a   1.000
_cell.length_b   1.000
_cell.length_c   1.000
_cell.angle_alpha   90.00
_cell.angle_beta   90.00
_cell.angle_gamma   90.00
#
_symmetry.space_group_name_H-M   'P 1'
#
loop_
_entity.id
_entity.type
_entity.pdbx_description
1 polymer ?
#
loop_
_entity_poly.entity_id
_entity_poly.type
_entity_poly.pdbx_seq_one_letter_code
_entity_poly.pdbx_strand_id
1 'polypeptide(L)'
;MMDATAGHPLAVTFRHARVVDSHRAGELPVVDRPPVPEAELPHVLRYLERQPAVLVGSGLGPDIFTGGADVPESYHTDGTWVWHASVPYYLRKYGTPPEPELVEHIRAQQFQPPYVDKLLRRTAAADLLGRPRPRADPRELGPTSGDVAAALETEVHPELEDPAVLVVLAQRLGEQGVWPEAYRIAARADHAWCLNATADGWEVAWHENSVPVEPRYFARVEDAAQFLLGALLLHPARMTAGMKTPLETSAELADWPIQPVDGEPPLTLLRNKRIVRLGTGTVVLRFGGDGGNLVHHDEVRFPTTSLPIERERQEGKYRLCRPLSVIIGIAVPWANLPGGAVSYVLPKAVREHVAEGGLEPLIS
;
A
#
# COMPACT_ATOMS: atom_id res chain seq x y z
N MET A 1 25.00 -11.09 15.27
CA MET A 1 25.95 -10.77 14.17
C MET A 1 25.17 -10.98 12.88
N MET A 2 24.44 -9.96 12.45
CA MET A 2 23.80 -9.91 11.13
C MET A 2 24.81 -9.26 10.20
N ASP A 3 25.12 -9.93 9.09
CA ASP A 3 26.14 -9.48 8.17
C ASP A 3 25.66 -8.19 7.48
N ALA A 4 26.37 -7.12 7.78
CA ALA A 4 26.08 -5.77 7.36
C ALA A 4 26.41 -5.61 5.87
N THR A 5 25.51 -6.06 5.00
CA THR A 5 25.57 -5.71 3.57
C THR A 5 24.92 -4.34 3.31
N ALA A 6 24.69 -3.54 4.35
CA ALA A 6 24.42 -2.11 4.23
C ALA A 6 25.74 -1.38 3.95
N GLY A 7 26.14 -1.30 2.68
CA GLY A 7 27.25 -0.44 2.25
C GLY A 7 28.31 -1.07 1.35
N HIS A 8 28.13 -2.30 0.85
CA HIS A 8 28.98 -2.83 -0.21
C HIS A 8 28.32 -2.64 -1.58
N PRO A 9 29.08 -2.24 -2.63
CA PRO A 9 28.56 -2.29 -3.99
C PRO A 9 28.04 -3.71 -4.24
N LEU A 10 26.88 -3.85 -4.89
CA LEU A 10 26.36 -5.17 -5.28
C LEU A 10 27.54 -5.98 -5.83
N ALA A 11 27.87 -7.10 -5.17
CA ALA A 11 29.02 -7.94 -5.51
C ALA A 11 28.72 -8.77 -6.76
N VAL A 12 28.27 -8.09 -7.82
CA VAL A 12 27.92 -8.64 -9.13
C VAL A 12 29.09 -8.42 -10.09
N THR A 13 29.34 -9.40 -10.94
CA THR A 13 30.29 -9.31 -12.05
C THR A 13 29.51 -9.53 -13.34
N PHE A 14 29.42 -8.50 -14.18
CA PHE A 14 28.73 -8.61 -15.46
C PHE A 14 29.59 -9.30 -16.50
N ARG A 15 28.96 -10.14 -17.32
CA ARG A 15 29.56 -10.76 -18.50
C ARG A 15 29.30 -9.89 -19.72
N HIS A 16 30.34 -9.47 -20.42
CA HIS A 16 30.18 -8.65 -21.62
C HIS A 16 30.07 -9.53 -22.86
N ALA A 17 28.94 -9.43 -23.55
CA ALA A 17 28.69 -10.19 -24.77
C ALA A 17 29.59 -9.69 -25.90
N ARG A 18 30.30 -10.62 -26.56
CA ARG A 18 31.11 -10.27 -27.72
C ARG A 18 30.25 -10.11 -28.97
N VAL A 19 30.31 -8.93 -29.58
CA VAL A 19 29.57 -8.63 -30.82
C VAL A 19 30.02 -9.56 -31.95
N VAL A 20 31.33 -9.76 -32.12
CA VAL A 20 31.98 -10.66 -33.07
C VAL A 20 33.20 -11.31 -32.42
N ASP A 21 33.76 -12.39 -32.99
CA ASP A 21 34.85 -13.13 -32.35
C ASP A 21 36.20 -12.43 -32.49
N SER A 22 36.43 -11.77 -33.62
CA SER A 22 37.55 -10.84 -33.79
C SER A 22 37.24 -9.78 -34.85
N HIS A 23 37.76 -8.58 -34.68
CA HIS A 23 37.63 -7.48 -35.64
C HIS A 23 38.83 -6.54 -35.57
N ARG A 24 39.36 -6.14 -36.73
CA ARG A 24 40.36 -5.08 -36.89
C ARG A 24 39.77 -3.97 -37.74
N ALA A 25 40.08 -2.72 -37.41
CA ALA A 25 39.58 -1.57 -38.14
C ALA A 25 39.99 -1.66 -39.63
N GLY A 26 38.99 -1.65 -40.52
CA GLY A 26 39.17 -1.77 -41.98
C GLY A 26 39.11 -3.20 -42.53
N GLU A 27 39.00 -4.23 -41.69
CA GLU A 27 38.80 -5.62 -42.10
C GLU A 27 37.38 -6.09 -41.79
N LEU A 28 36.88 -7.07 -42.57
CA LEU A 28 35.60 -7.72 -42.27
C LEU A 28 35.67 -8.43 -40.91
N PRO A 29 34.65 -8.30 -40.06
CA PRO A 29 34.62 -9.00 -38.78
C PRO A 29 34.53 -10.51 -38.96
N VAL A 30 35.20 -11.26 -38.08
CA VAL A 30 35.18 -12.72 -38.05
C VAL A 30 34.13 -13.19 -37.05
N VAL A 31 33.25 -14.07 -37.52
CA VAL A 31 32.22 -14.72 -36.71
C VAL A 31 32.26 -16.21 -37.03
N ASP A 32 32.71 -17.01 -36.07
CA ASP A 32 32.77 -18.47 -36.15
C ASP A 32 31.94 -19.07 -35.01
N ARG A 33 30.62 -19.06 -35.20
CA ARG A 33 29.64 -19.45 -34.18
C ARG A 33 28.51 -20.24 -34.82
N PRO A 34 27.92 -21.20 -34.11
CA PRO A 34 26.72 -21.90 -34.59
C PRO A 34 25.58 -20.90 -34.83
N PRO A 35 24.82 -21.04 -35.93
CA PRO A 35 23.66 -20.19 -36.17
C PRO A 35 22.58 -20.42 -35.12
N VAL A 36 21.84 -19.37 -34.77
CA VAL A 36 20.63 -19.51 -33.95
C VAL A 36 19.56 -20.20 -34.81
N PRO A 37 18.92 -21.29 -34.33
CA PRO A 37 17.84 -21.95 -35.05
C PRO A 37 16.73 -20.97 -35.45
N GLU A 38 16.16 -21.13 -36.66
CA GLU A 38 15.15 -20.19 -37.18
C GLU A 38 13.94 -20.03 -36.26
N ALA A 39 13.52 -21.11 -35.57
CA ALA A 39 12.42 -21.07 -34.61
C ALA A 39 12.74 -20.24 -33.34
N GLU A 40 14.02 -20.14 -32.97
CA GLU A 40 14.46 -19.39 -31.78
C GLU A 40 14.75 -17.91 -32.09
N LEU A 41 15.05 -17.57 -33.35
CA LEU A 41 15.44 -16.21 -33.76
C LEU A 41 14.50 -15.11 -33.24
N PRO A 42 13.16 -15.19 -33.41
CA PRO A 42 12.27 -14.15 -32.91
C PRO A 42 12.30 -14.01 -31.38
N HIS A 43 12.50 -15.12 -30.67
CA HIS A 43 12.54 -15.17 -29.21
C HIS A 43 13.83 -14.57 -28.65
N VAL A 44 14.97 -14.88 -29.28
CA VAL A 44 16.28 -14.31 -28.94
C VAL A 44 16.32 -12.81 -29.21
N LEU A 45 15.83 -12.36 -30.39
CA LEU A 45 15.73 -10.93 -30.69
C LEU A 45 14.86 -10.20 -29.66
N ARG A 46 13.67 -10.75 -29.35
CA ARG A 46 12.78 -10.16 -28.35
C ARG A 46 13.44 -10.08 -26.96
N TYR A 47 14.18 -11.10 -26.55
CA TYR A 47 14.91 -11.08 -25.27
C TYR A 47 15.92 -9.92 -25.22
N LEU A 48 16.76 -9.81 -26.25
CA LEU A 48 17.84 -8.83 -26.33
C LEU A 48 17.33 -7.37 -26.41
N GLU A 49 16.14 -7.17 -26.96
CA GLU A 49 15.57 -5.83 -27.20
C GLU A 49 14.61 -5.35 -26.13
N ARG A 50 13.98 -6.28 -25.39
CA ARG A 50 12.99 -5.93 -24.38
C ARG A 50 13.61 -5.30 -23.13
N GLN A 51 14.89 -5.57 -22.86
CA GLN A 51 15.57 -5.03 -21.69
C GLN A 51 15.81 -3.53 -21.82
N PRO A 52 15.53 -2.72 -20.78
CA PRO A 52 15.82 -1.29 -20.80
C PRO A 52 17.31 -1.02 -21.05
N ALA A 53 17.61 0.01 -21.84
CA ALA A 53 18.98 0.47 -21.99
C ALA A 53 19.51 1.02 -20.66
N VAL A 54 20.70 0.58 -20.27
CA VAL A 54 21.42 1.08 -19.08
C VAL A 54 22.33 2.26 -19.41
N LEU A 55 22.77 2.35 -20.66
CA LEU A 55 23.53 3.46 -21.20
C LEU A 55 23.03 3.73 -22.62
N VAL A 56 22.76 5.00 -22.93
CA VAL A 56 22.36 5.46 -24.26
C VAL A 56 23.37 6.52 -24.70
N GLY A 57 24.05 6.25 -25.81
CA GLY A 57 24.96 7.16 -26.49
C GLY A 57 24.22 8.28 -27.20
N SER A 58 24.94 9.30 -27.63
CA SER A 58 24.38 10.53 -28.21
C SER A 58 23.92 10.39 -29.68
N GLY A 59 23.97 9.19 -30.27
CA GLY A 59 23.65 8.97 -31.69
C GLY A 59 23.79 7.52 -32.13
N LEU A 60 23.89 7.30 -33.45
CA LEU A 60 24.17 5.99 -34.04
C LEU A 60 25.68 5.79 -34.16
N GLY A 61 26.14 4.60 -33.76
CA GLY A 61 27.51 4.15 -33.91
C GLY A 61 27.78 3.54 -35.30
N PRO A 62 29.06 3.27 -35.61
CA PRO A 62 29.45 2.66 -36.87
C PRO A 62 29.04 1.19 -36.97
N ASP A 63 28.58 0.81 -38.15
CA ASP A 63 28.36 -0.57 -38.57
C ASP A 63 29.69 -1.19 -39.00
N ILE A 64 30.22 -2.11 -38.20
CA ILE A 64 31.52 -2.74 -38.47
C ILE A 64 31.53 -3.59 -39.76
N PHE A 65 30.38 -3.93 -40.33
CA PHE A 65 30.27 -4.66 -41.60
C PHE A 65 30.29 -3.75 -42.83
N THR A 66 29.77 -2.53 -42.73
CA THR A 66 29.56 -1.62 -43.88
C THR A 66 30.27 -0.28 -43.75
N GLY A 67 30.68 0.11 -42.55
CA GLY A 67 31.22 1.43 -42.22
C GLY A 67 30.16 2.54 -42.12
N GLY A 68 28.88 2.25 -42.36
CA GLY A 68 27.77 3.20 -42.20
C GLY A 68 27.49 3.54 -40.73
N ALA A 69 26.79 4.64 -40.44
CA ALA A 69 26.44 5.03 -39.08
C ALA A 69 24.95 4.81 -38.79
N ASP A 70 24.54 3.55 -38.70
CA ASP A 70 23.14 3.14 -38.52
C ASP A 70 22.90 2.17 -37.34
N VAL A 71 23.91 1.94 -36.49
CA VAL A 71 23.81 1.05 -35.33
C VAL A 71 23.40 1.85 -34.09
N PRO A 72 22.35 1.49 -33.35
CA PRO A 72 22.03 2.15 -32.09
C PRO A 72 23.18 2.05 -31.08
N GLU A 73 23.63 3.19 -30.56
CA GLU A 73 24.67 3.24 -29.53
C GLU A 73 24.03 3.09 -28.14
N SER A 74 23.62 1.89 -27.77
CA SER A 74 23.05 1.63 -26.44
C SER A 74 23.52 0.29 -25.88
N TYR A 75 23.60 0.24 -24.55
CA TYR A 75 23.92 -0.98 -23.82
C TYR A 75 22.73 -1.42 -23.00
N HIS A 76 22.52 -2.73 -22.96
CA HIS A 76 21.41 -3.40 -22.27
C HIS A 76 21.98 -4.45 -21.31
N THR A 77 21.17 -4.85 -20.34
CA THR A 77 21.55 -5.91 -19.40
C THR A 77 20.34 -6.72 -18.96
N ASP A 78 20.54 -7.99 -18.63
CA ASP A 78 19.60 -8.86 -17.90
C ASP A 78 20.01 -9.06 -16.43
N GLY A 79 21.01 -8.30 -15.96
CA GLY A 79 21.58 -8.44 -14.62
C GLY A 79 22.77 -9.41 -14.53
N THR A 80 22.97 -10.28 -15.52
CA THR A 80 24.16 -11.16 -15.64
C THR A 80 25.02 -10.76 -16.82
N TRP A 81 24.42 -10.58 -17.99
CA TRP A 81 25.07 -10.16 -19.22
C TRP A 81 24.85 -8.67 -19.48
N VAL A 82 25.83 -8.06 -20.11
CA VAL A 82 25.75 -6.74 -20.72
C VAL A 82 26.06 -6.89 -22.20
N TRP A 83 25.19 -6.37 -23.06
CA TRP A 83 25.39 -6.41 -24.51
C TRP A 83 25.13 -5.03 -25.13
N HIS A 84 25.85 -4.76 -26.21
CA HIS A 84 25.60 -3.60 -27.05
C HIS A 84 24.41 -3.86 -27.98
N ALA A 85 23.65 -2.84 -28.34
CA ALA A 85 22.50 -2.94 -29.25
C ALA A 85 22.89 -3.40 -30.67
N SER A 86 24.19 -3.37 -31.01
CA SER A 86 24.72 -4.02 -32.20
C SER A 86 24.45 -5.52 -32.25
N VAL A 87 24.35 -6.22 -31.11
CA VAL A 87 24.11 -7.67 -31.07
C VAL A 87 22.74 -8.03 -31.67
N PRO A 88 21.60 -7.52 -31.16
CA PRO A 88 20.30 -7.77 -31.80
C PRO A 88 20.21 -7.14 -33.19
N TYR A 89 20.87 -6.00 -33.42
CA TYR A 89 20.89 -5.33 -34.72
C TYR A 89 21.54 -6.19 -35.81
N TYR A 90 22.73 -6.75 -35.57
CA TYR A 90 23.43 -7.61 -36.53
C TYR A 90 22.77 -8.98 -36.67
N LEU A 91 22.21 -9.54 -35.59
CA LEU A 91 21.41 -10.75 -35.69
C LEU A 91 20.23 -10.56 -36.65
N ARG A 92 19.53 -9.41 -36.57
CA ARG A 92 18.44 -9.09 -37.49
C ARG A 92 18.90 -8.81 -38.91
N LYS A 93 19.90 -7.95 -39.08
CA LYS A 93 20.31 -7.40 -40.39
C LYS A 93 21.13 -8.40 -41.20
N TYR A 94 22.02 -9.14 -40.54
CA TYR A 94 23.03 -9.99 -41.18
C TYR A 94 22.89 -11.47 -40.81
N GLY A 95 21.99 -11.83 -39.90
CA GLY A 95 21.92 -13.19 -39.35
C GLY A 95 23.12 -13.52 -38.47
N THR A 96 23.88 -12.53 -38.00
CA THR A 96 25.10 -12.72 -37.21
C THR A 96 24.74 -13.35 -35.85
N PRO A 97 25.15 -14.59 -35.56
CA PRO A 97 24.82 -15.26 -34.31
C PRO A 97 25.45 -14.55 -33.09
N PRO A 98 24.69 -14.30 -32.01
CA PRO A 98 25.25 -13.89 -30.73
C PRO A 98 26.20 -14.95 -30.16
N GLU A 99 26.94 -14.58 -29.11
CA GLU A 99 27.82 -15.52 -28.41
C GLU A 99 27.04 -16.77 -27.93
N PRO A 100 27.56 -18.00 -28.15
CA PRO A 100 26.82 -19.22 -27.84
C PRO A 100 26.39 -19.31 -26.36
N GLU A 101 27.25 -18.90 -25.44
CA GLU A 101 26.94 -18.88 -24.01
C GLU A 101 25.85 -17.86 -23.64
N LEU A 102 25.74 -16.75 -24.38
CA LEU A 102 24.63 -15.82 -24.22
C LEU A 102 23.34 -16.44 -24.73
N VAL A 103 23.36 -17.15 -25.86
CA VAL A 103 22.18 -17.85 -26.39
C VAL A 103 21.73 -18.95 -25.43
N GLU A 104 22.66 -19.71 -24.85
CA GLU A 104 22.38 -20.69 -23.81
C GLU A 104 21.79 -20.06 -22.54
N HIS A 105 22.31 -18.90 -22.10
CA HIS A 105 21.71 -18.13 -21.00
C HIS A 105 20.26 -17.72 -21.30
N ILE A 106 20.00 -17.22 -22.51
CA ILE A 106 18.66 -16.83 -22.95
C ILE A 106 17.71 -18.04 -22.95
N ARG A 107 18.17 -19.21 -23.40
CA ARG A 107 17.40 -20.46 -23.34
C ARG A 107 17.10 -20.88 -21.90
N ALA A 108 18.07 -20.78 -21.00
CA ALA A 108 17.89 -21.09 -19.58
C ALA A 108 16.84 -20.18 -18.91
N GLN A 109 16.72 -18.93 -19.38
CA GLN A 109 15.69 -17.97 -18.97
C GLN A 109 14.36 -18.14 -19.73
N GLN A 110 14.19 -19.24 -20.48
CA GLN A 110 13.00 -19.51 -21.30
C GLN A 110 12.62 -18.35 -22.24
N PHE A 111 13.63 -17.63 -22.75
CA PHE A 111 13.45 -16.45 -23.60
C PHE A 111 12.60 -15.33 -22.96
N GLN A 112 12.52 -15.30 -21.62
CA GLN A 112 11.89 -14.24 -20.84
C GLN A 112 12.96 -13.51 -20.04
N PRO A 113 13.28 -12.25 -20.37
CA PRO A 113 14.37 -11.59 -19.71
C PRO A 113 13.90 -11.12 -18.31
N PRO A 114 14.73 -11.29 -17.26
CA PRO A 114 14.35 -11.00 -15.88
C PRO A 114 14.14 -9.50 -15.65
N TYR A 115 13.42 -9.15 -14.59
CA TYR A 115 13.40 -7.76 -14.13
C TYR A 115 14.79 -7.40 -13.57
N VAL A 116 15.38 -6.31 -14.07
CA VAL A 116 16.66 -5.81 -13.59
C VAL A 116 16.43 -4.57 -12.72
N ASP A 117 16.75 -4.71 -11.43
CA ASP A 117 16.61 -3.64 -10.46
C ASP A 117 17.31 -2.34 -10.91
N LYS A 118 16.75 -1.20 -10.53
CA LYS A 118 17.30 0.12 -10.87
C LYS A 118 18.73 0.30 -10.36
N LEU A 119 19.06 -0.19 -9.16
CA LEU A 119 20.40 -0.15 -8.61
C LEU A 119 21.35 -1.02 -9.44
N LEU A 120 20.91 -2.21 -9.85
CA LEU A 120 21.71 -3.12 -10.68
C LEU A 120 21.97 -2.53 -12.07
N ARG A 121 20.97 -1.87 -12.69
CA ARG A 121 21.14 -1.13 -13.95
C ARG A 121 22.11 0.04 -13.83
N ARG A 122 22.03 0.83 -12.74
CA ARG A 122 22.98 1.91 -12.45
C ARG A 122 24.39 1.37 -12.23
N THR A 123 24.52 0.18 -11.66
CA THR A 123 25.80 -0.52 -11.45
C THR A 123 26.41 -0.96 -12.78
N ALA A 124 25.62 -1.55 -13.68
CA ALA A 124 26.05 -1.89 -15.04
C ALA A 124 26.51 -0.64 -15.83
N ALA A 125 25.76 0.46 -15.74
CA ALA A 125 26.13 1.72 -16.38
C ALA A 125 27.43 2.32 -15.81
N ALA A 126 27.65 2.23 -14.50
CA ALA A 126 28.89 2.70 -13.88
C ALA A 126 30.11 1.87 -14.34
N ASP A 127 29.97 0.54 -14.41
CA ASP A 127 31.02 -0.35 -14.91
C ASP A 127 31.39 -0.05 -16.37
N LEU A 128 30.39 0.14 -17.24
CA LEU A 128 30.58 0.54 -18.64
C LEU A 128 31.32 1.87 -18.80
N LEU A 129 31.08 2.83 -17.89
CA LEU A 129 31.70 4.15 -17.90
C LEU A 129 33.03 4.21 -17.16
N GLY A 130 33.49 3.10 -16.55
CA GLY A 130 34.67 3.09 -15.67
C GLY A 130 34.53 3.98 -14.44
N ARG A 131 33.30 4.23 -13.99
CA ARG A 131 32.99 5.10 -12.83
C ARG A 131 32.81 4.26 -11.57
N PRO A 132 32.99 4.87 -10.37
CA PRO A 132 32.66 4.20 -9.12
C PRO A 132 31.20 3.72 -9.10
N ARG A 133 30.99 2.46 -8.69
CA ARG A 133 29.65 1.87 -8.54
C ARG A 133 28.79 2.70 -7.57
N PRO A 134 27.48 2.85 -7.83
CA PRO A 134 26.58 3.58 -6.95
C PRO A 134 26.49 2.91 -5.59
N ARG A 135 26.34 3.72 -4.53
CA ARG A 135 25.95 3.21 -3.21
C ARG A 135 24.48 2.82 -3.24
N ALA A 136 24.17 1.71 -2.60
CA ALA A 136 22.81 1.25 -2.40
C ALA A 136 22.14 2.06 -1.29
N ASP A 137 20.93 2.56 -1.54
CA ASP A 137 20.06 3.08 -0.47
C ASP A 137 19.47 1.89 0.31
N PRO A 138 19.41 1.91 1.66
CA PRO A 138 18.72 0.88 2.42
C PRO A 138 17.29 0.56 1.92
N ARG A 139 16.58 1.56 1.37
CA ARG A 139 15.25 1.40 0.75
C ARG A 139 15.26 0.63 -0.57
N GLU A 140 16.42 0.51 -1.24
CA GLU A 140 16.61 -0.26 -2.46
C GLU A 140 17.05 -1.72 -2.16
N LEU A 141 17.45 -2.03 -0.92
CA LEU A 141 18.04 -3.32 -0.54
C LEU A 141 17.14 -4.20 0.33
N GLY A 142 16.18 -3.60 1.04
CA GLY A 142 15.32 -4.30 2.00
C GLY A 142 13.83 -4.11 1.72
N PRO A 143 12.98 -4.94 2.35
CA PRO A 143 11.54 -4.78 2.26
C PRO A 143 11.13 -3.37 2.72
N THR A 144 10.32 -2.71 1.91
CA THR A 144 9.71 -1.41 2.23
C THR A 144 8.62 -1.59 3.28
N SER A 145 8.13 -0.50 3.88
CA SER A 145 6.94 -0.56 4.74
C SER A 145 5.72 -1.12 4.00
N GLY A 146 5.64 -0.93 2.68
CA GLY A 146 4.61 -1.52 1.84
C GLY A 146 4.76 -3.04 1.68
N ASP A 147 6.00 -3.52 1.53
CA ASP A 147 6.28 -4.96 1.45
C ASP A 147 5.98 -5.67 2.78
N VAL A 148 6.36 -5.04 3.90
CA VAL A 148 5.98 -5.52 5.24
C VAL A 148 4.47 -5.55 5.37
N ALA A 149 3.77 -4.45 5.07
CA ALA A 149 2.31 -4.40 5.15
C ALA A 149 1.65 -5.50 4.30
N ALA A 150 2.14 -5.74 3.08
CA ALA A 150 1.61 -6.80 2.21
C ALA A 150 1.87 -8.21 2.77
N ALA A 151 3.06 -8.46 3.33
CA ALA A 151 3.36 -9.74 3.98
C ALA A 151 2.41 -10.01 5.16
N LEU A 152 2.16 -8.99 5.99
CA LEU A 152 1.26 -9.05 7.15
C LEU A 152 -0.21 -9.37 6.79
N GLU A 153 -0.63 -9.23 5.54
CA GLU A 153 -1.98 -9.61 5.10
C GLU A 153 -2.15 -11.14 4.91
N THR A 154 -1.04 -11.88 4.79
CA THR A 154 -1.07 -13.32 4.51
C THR A 154 -0.29 -14.16 5.51
N GLU A 155 0.72 -13.58 6.16
CA GLU A 155 1.52 -14.23 7.20
C GLU A 155 0.87 -14.06 8.57
N VAL A 156 0.47 -15.17 9.20
CA VAL A 156 -0.25 -15.16 10.49
C VAL A 156 0.68 -14.87 11.67
N HIS A 157 1.96 -15.23 11.56
CA HIS A 157 2.97 -15.06 12.62
C HIS A 157 4.28 -14.47 12.06
N PRO A 158 4.24 -13.20 11.63
CA PRO A 158 5.38 -12.52 11.04
C PRO A 158 6.43 -12.20 12.13
N GLU A 159 7.70 -12.49 11.86
CA GLU A 159 8.80 -12.07 12.74
C GLU A 159 9.22 -10.64 12.38
N LEU A 160 8.84 -9.68 13.22
CA LEU A 160 9.19 -8.27 13.04
C LEU A 160 10.21 -7.82 14.09
N GLU A 161 11.20 -7.04 13.67
CA GLU A 161 12.06 -6.30 14.59
C GLU A 161 11.29 -5.18 15.30
N ASP A 162 11.77 -4.78 16.49
CA ASP A 162 11.07 -3.82 17.33
C ASP A 162 10.66 -2.51 16.62
N PRO A 163 11.54 -1.86 15.81
CA PRO A 163 11.16 -0.66 15.08
C PRO A 163 10.04 -0.89 14.06
N ALA A 164 10.02 -2.06 13.41
CA ALA A 164 8.98 -2.41 12.45
C ALA A 164 7.62 -2.59 13.14
N VAL A 165 7.59 -3.19 14.34
CA VAL A 165 6.37 -3.31 15.15
C VAL A 165 5.78 -1.92 15.46
N LEU A 166 6.61 -0.95 15.83
CA LEU A 166 6.16 0.41 16.12
C LEU A 166 5.61 1.15 14.89
N VAL A 167 6.22 0.95 13.72
CA VAL A 167 5.72 1.50 12.44
C VAL A 167 4.36 0.90 12.09
N VAL A 168 4.22 -0.42 12.21
CA VAL A 168 2.95 -1.13 11.97
C VAL A 168 1.88 -0.65 12.94
N LEU A 169 2.21 -0.49 14.23
CA LEU A 169 1.29 0.06 15.24
C LEU A 169 0.78 1.45 14.85
N ALA A 170 1.67 2.38 14.51
CA ALA A 170 1.30 3.73 14.10
C ALA A 170 0.40 3.72 12.86
N GLN A 171 0.74 2.89 11.87
CA GLN A 171 -0.07 2.72 10.66
C GLN A 171 -1.48 2.20 11.00
N ARG A 172 -1.59 1.12 11.78
CA ARG A 172 -2.89 0.54 12.16
C ARG A 172 -3.74 1.52 12.98
N LEU A 173 -3.15 2.29 13.88
CA LEU A 173 -3.86 3.35 14.61
C LEU A 173 -4.41 4.43 13.65
N GLY A 174 -3.60 4.85 12.68
CA GLY A 174 -4.01 5.81 11.64
C GLY A 174 -5.14 5.28 10.75
N GLU A 175 -5.06 4.03 10.32
CA GLU A 175 -6.12 3.36 9.52
C GLU A 175 -7.45 3.27 10.27
N GLN A 176 -7.42 3.13 11.59
CA GLN A 176 -8.62 3.14 12.43
C GLN A 176 -9.12 4.56 12.76
N GLY A 177 -8.43 5.61 12.30
CA GLY A 177 -8.81 7.00 12.55
C GLY A 177 -8.53 7.48 13.98
N VAL A 178 -7.56 6.87 14.67
CA VAL A 178 -7.07 7.40 15.96
C VAL A 178 -6.31 8.69 15.72
N TRP A 179 -6.67 9.74 16.47
CA TRP A 179 -6.08 11.06 16.31
C TRP A 179 -4.61 11.06 16.75
N PRO A 180 -3.72 11.78 16.04
CA PRO A 180 -2.32 11.91 16.43
C PRO A 180 -2.14 12.45 17.86
N GLU A 181 -3.07 13.27 18.36
CA GLU A 181 -3.05 13.82 19.72
C GLU A 181 -3.37 12.77 20.79
N ALA A 182 -4.07 11.69 20.44
CA ALA A 182 -4.50 10.67 21.38
C ALA A 182 -3.37 9.75 21.87
N TYR A 183 -2.23 9.73 21.17
CA TYR A 183 -1.13 8.84 21.52
C TYR A 183 0.26 9.40 21.21
N ARG A 184 1.29 8.81 21.83
CA ARG A 184 2.71 9.04 21.52
C ARG A 184 3.45 7.71 21.49
N ILE A 185 4.34 7.54 20.51
CA ILE A 185 5.27 6.40 20.44
C ILE A 185 6.68 6.97 20.53
N ALA A 186 7.50 6.43 21.45
CA ALA A 186 8.83 6.94 21.75
C ALA A 186 8.86 8.43 22.15
N ALA A 187 7.75 8.93 22.69
CA ALA A 187 7.59 10.26 23.23
C ALA A 187 6.52 10.25 24.34
N ARG A 188 6.44 11.34 25.10
CA ARG A 188 5.45 11.54 26.16
C ARG A 188 4.71 12.86 25.94
N ALA A 189 3.40 12.85 26.18
CA ALA A 189 2.57 14.04 26.18
C ALA A 189 1.42 13.85 27.16
N ASP A 190 1.02 14.92 27.84
CA ASP A 190 -0.17 14.90 28.68
C ASP A 190 -1.43 14.75 27.85
N HIS A 191 -2.43 14.12 28.46
CA HIS A 191 -3.69 13.77 27.85
C HIS A 191 -3.56 12.86 26.61
N ALA A 192 -2.54 11.99 26.62
CA ALA A 192 -2.30 11.01 25.57
C ALA A 192 -1.86 9.66 26.16
N TRP A 193 -2.19 8.58 25.44
CA TRP A 193 -1.61 7.26 25.70
C TRP A 193 -0.21 7.17 25.10
N CYS A 194 0.78 6.88 25.92
CA CYS A 194 2.17 6.86 25.49
C CYS A 194 2.74 5.43 25.56
N LEU A 195 3.52 5.04 24.55
CA LEU A 195 4.33 3.83 24.53
C LEU A 195 5.81 4.21 24.44
N ASN A 196 6.59 3.79 25.43
CA ASN A 196 8.01 4.16 25.55
C ASN A 196 8.87 2.98 26.01
N ALA A 197 10.10 2.90 25.49
CA ALA A 197 11.13 2.04 26.06
C ALA A 197 11.65 2.65 27.37
N THR A 198 11.81 1.82 28.40
CA THR A 198 12.27 2.19 29.74
C THR A 198 13.29 1.17 30.25
N ALA A 199 13.86 1.43 31.44
CA ALA A 199 14.75 0.46 32.09
C ALA A 199 14.05 -0.85 32.46
N ASP A 200 12.73 -0.80 32.71
CA ASP A 200 11.90 -1.93 33.13
C ASP A 200 11.16 -2.61 31.95
N GLY A 201 11.60 -2.34 30.72
CA GLY A 201 10.97 -2.81 29.48
C GLY A 201 10.12 -1.73 28.82
N TRP A 202 9.07 -2.14 28.12
CA TRP A 202 8.18 -1.25 27.37
C TRP A 202 7.00 -0.80 28.23
N GLU A 203 6.92 0.51 28.50
CA GLU A 203 5.85 1.14 29.25
C GLU A 203 4.71 1.56 28.32
N VAL A 204 3.47 1.23 28.67
CA VAL A 204 2.26 1.80 28.08
C VAL A 204 1.40 2.41 29.18
N ALA A 205 1.11 3.70 29.08
CA ALA A 205 0.35 4.43 30.09
C ALA A 205 -0.39 5.63 29.50
N TRP A 206 -1.49 6.02 30.14
CA TRP A 206 -2.03 7.37 30.00
C TRP A 206 -1.13 8.35 30.76
N HIS A 207 -0.85 9.52 30.20
CA HIS A 207 -0.06 10.55 30.87
C HIS A 207 -0.91 11.76 31.28
N GLU A 208 -0.71 12.22 32.50
CA GLU A 208 -1.33 13.43 33.04
C GLU A 208 -0.34 14.15 33.97
N ASN A 209 -0.25 15.47 33.88
CA ASN A 209 0.72 16.27 34.66
C ASN A 209 2.18 15.76 34.55
N SER A 210 2.56 15.33 33.35
CA SER A 210 3.84 14.74 32.98
C SER A 210 4.20 13.44 33.70
N VAL A 211 3.22 12.77 34.32
CA VAL A 211 3.39 11.47 34.98
C VAL A 211 2.50 10.39 34.38
N PRO A 212 2.94 9.12 34.34
CA PRO A 212 2.10 8.02 33.90
C PRO A 212 1.05 7.67 34.96
N VAL A 213 -0.18 7.43 34.52
CA VAL A 213 -1.30 6.97 35.33
C VAL A 213 -1.48 5.47 35.10
N GLU A 214 -1.33 4.68 36.17
CA GLU A 214 -1.43 3.21 36.16
C GLU A 214 -0.60 2.54 35.03
N PRO A 215 0.72 2.79 34.94
CA PRO A 215 1.54 2.26 33.87
C PRO A 215 1.54 0.74 33.82
N ARG A 216 1.56 0.20 32.60
CA ARG A 216 1.76 -1.23 32.33
C ARG A 216 3.11 -1.42 31.64
N TYR A 217 3.88 -2.40 32.12
CA TYR A 217 5.20 -2.73 31.60
C TYR A 217 5.18 -4.09 30.90
N PHE A 218 5.85 -4.17 29.76
CA PHE A 218 5.92 -5.36 28.92
C PHE A 218 7.37 -5.68 28.56
N ALA A 219 7.71 -6.97 28.50
CA ALA A 219 9.06 -7.40 28.10
C ALA A 219 9.30 -7.20 26.59
N ARG A 220 8.27 -7.43 25.77
CA ARG A 220 8.33 -7.31 24.31
C ARG A 220 7.55 -6.09 23.83
N VAL A 221 8.04 -5.44 22.79
CA VAL A 221 7.33 -4.32 22.14
C VAL A 221 6.01 -4.76 21.51
N GLU A 222 5.92 -6.01 21.05
CA GLU A 222 4.71 -6.55 20.43
C GLU A 222 3.55 -6.58 21.43
N ASP A 223 3.78 -7.05 22.64
CA ASP A 223 2.76 -7.09 23.70
C ASP A 223 2.33 -5.67 24.08
N ALA A 224 3.28 -4.74 24.19
CA ALA A 224 3.00 -3.33 24.44
C ALA A 224 2.18 -2.69 23.30
N ALA A 225 2.51 -3.00 22.05
CA ALA A 225 1.80 -2.51 20.87
C ALA A 225 0.36 -3.03 20.81
N GLN A 226 0.16 -4.34 21.05
CA GLN A 226 -1.17 -4.96 21.15
C GLN A 226 -1.99 -4.33 22.27
N PHE A 227 -1.36 -4.08 23.43
CA PHE A 227 -2.02 -3.41 24.55
C PHE A 227 -2.42 -1.97 24.21
N LEU A 228 -1.54 -1.17 23.60
CA LEU A 228 -1.86 0.21 23.20
C LEU A 228 -3.01 0.24 22.18
N LEU A 229 -2.96 -0.65 21.18
CA LEU A 229 -4.02 -0.79 20.18
C LEU A 229 -5.36 -1.10 20.84
N GLY A 230 -5.40 -2.08 21.75
CA GLY A 230 -6.60 -2.40 22.52
C GLY A 230 -7.05 -1.24 23.41
N ALA A 231 -6.13 -0.57 24.09
CA ALA A 231 -6.42 0.55 24.98
C ALA A 231 -7.11 1.70 24.24
N LEU A 232 -6.70 2.00 23.00
CA LEU A 232 -7.25 3.07 22.18
C LEU A 232 -8.55 2.67 21.47
N LEU A 233 -8.65 1.45 20.94
CA LEU A 233 -9.78 1.04 20.09
C LEU A 233 -10.99 0.52 20.88
N LEU A 234 -10.80 -0.01 22.09
CA LEU A 234 -11.91 -0.50 22.92
C LEU A 234 -12.84 0.63 23.41
N HIS A 235 -12.31 1.85 23.54
CA HIS A 235 -13.08 3.00 23.98
C HIS A 235 -13.02 4.11 22.93
N PRO A 236 -14.08 4.32 22.12
CA PRO A 236 -14.07 5.29 21.03
C PRO A 236 -13.68 6.73 21.42
N ALA A 237 -13.95 7.13 22.66
CA ALA A 237 -13.54 8.43 23.17
C ALA A 237 -12.01 8.58 23.29
N ARG A 238 -11.29 7.48 23.53
CA ARG A 238 -9.82 7.50 23.59
C ARG A 238 -9.19 7.73 22.22
N MET A 239 -9.86 7.32 21.14
CA MET A 239 -9.42 7.58 19.77
C MET A 239 -9.30 9.07 19.46
N THR A 240 -10.04 9.94 20.17
CA THR A 240 -10.00 11.40 20.02
C THR A 240 -9.38 12.10 21.23
N ALA A 241 -8.66 11.39 22.11
CA ALA A 241 -8.15 11.92 23.37
C ALA A 241 -9.24 12.52 24.30
N GLY A 242 -10.49 12.07 24.16
CA GLY A 242 -11.66 12.66 24.83
C GLY A 242 -12.09 14.02 24.28
N MET A 243 -11.41 14.54 23.25
CA MET A 243 -11.81 15.77 22.58
C MET A 243 -13.09 15.53 21.78
N LYS A 244 -13.96 16.54 21.77
CA LYS A 244 -15.14 16.55 20.89
C LYS A 244 -14.66 16.76 19.46
N THR A 245 -15.17 15.98 18.51
CA THR A 245 -15.02 16.32 17.10
C THR A 245 -15.59 17.73 16.88
N PRO A 246 -14.81 18.67 16.34
CA PRO A 246 -15.33 19.97 15.93
C PRO A 246 -16.56 19.79 15.04
N LEU A 247 -17.50 20.73 15.10
CA LEU A 247 -18.55 20.78 14.10
C LEU A 247 -17.88 21.06 12.74
N GLU A 248 -17.95 20.07 11.86
CA GLU A 248 -17.45 20.19 10.49
C GLU A 248 -18.21 21.29 9.75
N THR A 249 -17.48 22.05 8.95
CA THR A 249 -18.03 23.03 8.03
C THR A 249 -18.90 22.35 6.97
N SER A 250 -19.82 23.10 6.35
CA SER A 250 -20.63 22.56 5.25
C SER A 250 -19.80 22.04 4.08
N ALA A 251 -18.61 22.62 3.85
CA ALA A 251 -17.68 22.15 2.82
C ALA A 251 -17.11 20.77 3.16
N GLU A 252 -16.59 20.59 4.38
CA GLU A 252 -16.09 19.29 4.84
C GLU A 252 -17.19 18.22 4.82
N LEU A 253 -18.42 18.59 5.18
CA LEU A 253 -19.56 17.67 5.12
C LEU A 253 -19.95 17.26 3.69
N ALA A 254 -19.71 18.12 2.69
CA ALA A 254 -19.98 17.80 1.30
C ALA A 254 -19.02 16.76 0.73
N ASP A 255 -17.81 16.65 1.29
CA ASP A 255 -16.79 15.68 0.87
C ASP A 255 -17.08 14.26 1.39
N TRP A 256 -18.05 14.09 2.30
CA TRP A 256 -18.44 12.76 2.78
C TRP A 256 -19.05 11.92 1.64
N PRO A 257 -18.61 10.66 1.46
CA PRO A 257 -19.00 9.84 0.32
C PRO A 257 -20.46 9.32 0.37
N ILE A 258 -21.13 9.48 1.52
CA ILE A 258 -22.53 9.14 1.72
C ILE A 258 -23.22 10.38 2.25
N GLN A 259 -24.33 10.77 1.63
CA GLN A 259 -25.13 11.92 2.05
C GLN A 259 -26.51 11.45 2.54
N PRO A 260 -27.11 12.14 3.53
CA PRO A 260 -28.51 11.97 3.85
C PRO A 260 -29.37 12.26 2.61
N VAL A 261 -30.37 11.43 2.35
CA VAL A 261 -31.33 11.70 1.26
C VAL A 261 -32.31 12.81 1.67
N ASP A 262 -33.07 13.32 0.70
CA ASP A 262 -34.04 14.40 0.94
C ASP A 262 -34.99 14.09 2.10
N GLY A 263 -35.09 15.04 3.04
CA GLY A 263 -35.94 14.93 4.22
C GLY A 263 -35.32 14.17 5.40
N GLU A 264 -34.11 13.62 5.26
CA GLU A 264 -33.34 13.12 6.39
C GLU A 264 -32.53 14.24 7.08
N PRO A 265 -32.24 14.11 8.39
CA PRO A 265 -31.40 15.05 9.12
C PRO A 265 -30.01 15.22 8.46
N PRO A 266 -29.47 16.45 8.39
CA PRO A 266 -28.12 16.67 7.86
C PRO A 266 -27.04 16.04 8.75
N LEU A 267 -25.87 15.77 8.15
CA LEU A 267 -24.71 15.20 8.87
C LEU A 267 -24.18 16.09 10.01
N THR A 268 -24.57 17.37 10.06
CA THR A 268 -24.27 18.26 11.20
C THR A 268 -24.91 17.78 12.51
N LEU A 269 -25.97 16.98 12.43
CA LEU A 269 -26.65 16.41 13.60
C LEU A 269 -26.02 15.11 14.12
N LEU A 270 -24.90 14.70 13.52
CA LEU A 270 -24.09 13.57 13.97
C LEU A 270 -22.68 14.04 14.33
N ARG A 271 -22.22 13.68 15.54
CA ARG A 271 -20.82 13.85 15.97
C ARG A 271 -20.05 12.55 15.89
N ASN A 272 -18.72 12.63 15.96
CA ASN A 272 -17.80 11.48 15.91
C ASN A 272 -18.08 10.58 14.70
N LYS A 273 -18.36 11.21 13.55
CA LYS A 273 -18.69 10.49 12.33
C LYS A 273 -17.46 9.70 11.84
N ARG A 274 -17.69 8.51 11.29
CA ARG A 274 -16.67 7.73 10.58
C ARG A 274 -17.34 6.76 9.61
N ILE A 275 -16.60 6.28 8.62
CA ILE A 275 -17.07 5.24 7.72
C ILE A 275 -16.77 3.89 8.36
N VAL A 276 -17.80 3.04 8.48
CA VAL A 276 -17.65 1.66 8.95
C VAL A 276 -18.34 0.70 8.00
N ARG A 277 -17.92 -0.55 8.02
CA ARG A 277 -18.58 -1.63 7.28
C ARG A 277 -19.42 -2.46 8.25
N LEU A 278 -20.73 -2.34 8.18
CA LEU A 278 -21.64 -3.21 8.92
C LEU A 278 -21.64 -4.60 8.29
N GLY A 279 -21.53 -5.64 9.12
CA GLY A 279 -21.48 -7.03 8.66
C GLY A 279 -22.86 -7.56 8.28
N THR A 280 -22.89 -8.61 7.45
CA THR A 280 -24.11 -9.40 7.21
C THR A 280 -24.69 -9.91 8.53
N GLY A 281 -26.02 -9.88 8.65
CA GLY A 281 -26.75 -10.27 9.86
C GLY A 281 -26.96 -9.13 10.86
N THR A 282 -26.29 -7.99 10.70
CA THR A 282 -26.51 -6.80 11.55
C THR A 282 -27.97 -6.36 11.45
N VAL A 283 -28.60 -6.10 12.59
CA VAL A 283 -29.96 -5.55 12.65
C VAL A 283 -29.86 -4.05 12.90
N VAL A 284 -30.64 -3.29 12.15
CA VAL A 284 -30.77 -1.84 12.29
C VAL A 284 -32.23 -1.45 12.46
N LEU A 285 -32.44 -0.38 13.21
CA LEU A 285 -33.76 0.17 13.52
C LEU A 285 -33.98 1.48 12.75
N ARG A 286 -35.18 1.70 12.23
CA ARG A 286 -35.55 2.94 11.55
C ARG A 286 -36.80 3.54 12.18
N PHE A 287 -36.77 4.84 12.39
CA PHE A 287 -37.95 5.67 12.66
C PHE A 287 -38.30 6.50 11.42
N GLY A 288 -39.51 6.33 10.90
CA GLY A 288 -40.00 6.89 9.63
C GLY A 288 -40.05 5.86 8.48
N GLY A 289 -40.74 6.22 7.39
CA GLY A 289 -40.97 5.34 6.24
C GLY A 289 -39.71 4.99 5.45
N ASP A 290 -39.75 3.97 4.60
CA ASP A 290 -38.59 3.36 3.92
C ASP A 290 -37.86 4.23 2.86
N GLY A 291 -38.38 5.41 2.55
CA GLY A 291 -37.79 6.34 1.57
C GLY A 291 -36.52 7.04 2.02
N GLY A 292 -36.13 6.95 3.30
CA GLY A 292 -34.92 7.56 3.83
C GLY A 292 -33.78 6.58 4.07
N ASN A 293 -32.59 7.10 4.39
CA ASN A 293 -31.37 6.31 4.57
C ASN A 293 -30.74 6.40 5.97
N LEU A 294 -31.37 7.11 6.90
CA LEU A 294 -30.95 7.12 8.31
C LEU A 294 -31.55 5.93 9.05
N VAL A 295 -30.70 5.13 9.68
CA VAL A 295 -31.08 4.04 10.57
C VAL A 295 -30.27 4.15 11.86
N HIS A 296 -30.58 3.33 12.86
CA HIS A 296 -29.99 3.37 14.18
C HIS A 296 -29.61 1.97 14.62
N HIS A 297 -28.80 1.88 15.67
CA HIS A 297 -28.61 0.64 16.41
C HIS A 297 -29.97 0.11 16.91
N ASP A 298 -30.16 -1.21 16.93
CA ASP A 298 -31.46 -1.86 17.08
C ASP A 298 -32.11 -1.73 18.47
N GLU A 299 -31.30 -1.41 19.48
CA GLU A 299 -31.72 -1.10 20.87
C GLU A 299 -31.90 0.40 21.18
N VAL A 300 -31.84 1.27 20.17
CA VAL A 300 -31.96 2.72 20.37
C VAL A 300 -33.36 3.12 20.84
N ARG A 301 -33.43 3.98 21.87
CA ARG A 301 -34.66 4.62 22.32
C ARG A 301 -34.93 5.88 21.49
N PHE A 302 -36.18 6.09 21.07
CA PHE A 302 -36.56 7.24 20.23
C PHE A 302 -36.04 8.61 20.73
N PRO A 303 -36.12 8.97 22.03
CA PRO A 303 -35.62 10.28 22.50
C PRO A 303 -34.12 10.51 22.28
N THR A 304 -33.33 9.45 22.11
CA THR A 304 -31.88 9.58 21.85
C THR A 304 -31.55 9.84 20.39
N THR A 305 -32.53 9.73 19.48
CA THR A 305 -32.35 9.92 18.04
C THR A 305 -32.33 11.39 17.61
N SER A 306 -32.88 12.28 18.46
CA SER A 306 -33.08 13.69 18.14
C SER A 306 -33.94 13.95 16.89
N LEU A 307 -34.80 12.99 16.53
CA LEU A 307 -35.73 13.10 15.40
C LEU A 307 -37.05 13.81 15.80
N PRO A 308 -37.75 14.42 14.83
CA PRO A 308 -39.12 14.91 15.03
C PRO A 308 -40.06 13.80 15.48
N ILE A 309 -40.94 14.08 16.46
CA ILE A 309 -41.81 13.11 17.13
C ILE A 309 -42.72 12.33 16.18
N GLU A 310 -43.06 12.90 15.03
CA GLU A 310 -43.89 12.24 14.01
C GLU A 310 -43.24 10.96 13.45
N ARG A 311 -41.90 10.88 13.48
CA ARG A 311 -41.13 9.72 13.03
C ARG A 311 -41.31 8.50 13.93
N GLU A 312 -41.65 8.69 15.21
CA GLU A 312 -41.87 7.60 16.17
C GLU A 312 -43.03 6.69 15.76
N ARG A 313 -44.00 7.22 15.01
CA ARG A 313 -45.20 6.48 14.58
C ARG A 313 -44.92 5.34 13.59
N GLN A 314 -43.75 5.37 12.94
CA GLN A 314 -43.35 4.37 11.96
C GLN A 314 -42.02 3.80 12.41
N GLU A 315 -42.05 2.57 12.90
CA GLU A 315 -40.87 1.84 13.33
C GLU A 315 -40.68 0.62 12.45
N GLY A 316 -39.44 0.38 12.00
CA GLY A 316 -39.11 -0.81 11.20
C GLY A 316 -37.71 -1.32 11.53
N LYS A 317 -37.58 -2.64 11.70
CA LYS A 317 -36.29 -3.30 11.85
C LYS A 317 -35.89 -3.97 10.55
N TYR A 318 -34.61 -3.89 10.21
CA TYR A 318 -34.06 -4.47 8.99
C TYR A 318 -32.80 -5.25 9.32
N ARG A 319 -32.64 -6.42 8.72
CA ARG A 319 -31.41 -7.21 8.77
C ARG A 319 -30.59 -6.97 7.51
N LEU A 320 -29.29 -6.75 7.66
CA LEU A 320 -28.35 -6.69 6.54
C LEU A 320 -28.15 -8.08 5.94
N CYS A 321 -28.39 -8.21 4.64
CA CYS A 321 -28.16 -9.46 3.90
C CYS A 321 -26.77 -9.51 3.25
N ARG A 322 -26.06 -8.38 3.21
CA ARG A 322 -24.67 -8.25 2.77
C ARG A 322 -23.97 -7.15 3.55
N PRO A 323 -22.62 -7.11 3.56
CA PRO A 323 -21.91 -6.03 4.22
C PRO A 323 -22.17 -4.69 3.53
N LEU A 324 -22.44 -3.63 4.30
CA LEU A 324 -22.67 -2.28 3.81
C LEU A 324 -21.68 -1.29 4.43
N SER A 325 -21.04 -0.47 3.59
CA SER A 325 -20.28 0.70 4.05
C SER A 325 -21.25 1.82 4.38
N VAL A 326 -21.20 2.33 5.61
CA VAL A 326 -22.13 3.33 6.14
C VAL A 326 -21.36 4.42 6.87
N ILE A 327 -21.95 5.60 7.03
CA ILE A 327 -21.47 6.56 8.03
C ILE A 327 -22.09 6.18 9.36
N ILE A 328 -21.27 5.85 10.36
CA ILE A 328 -21.72 5.80 11.76
C ILE A 328 -21.51 7.16 12.40
N GLY A 329 -22.41 7.58 13.26
CA GLY A 329 -22.25 8.79 14.07
C GLY A 329 -23.14 8.76 15.31
N ILE A 330 -22.87 9.66 16.24
CA ILE A 330 -23.67 9.82 17.46
C ILE A 330 -24.60 11.02 17.30
N ALA A 331 -25.91 10.82 17.47
CA ALA A 331 -26.89 11.89 17.41
C ALA A 331 -26.56 12.99 18.43
N VAL A 332 -26.51 14.24 17.99
CA VAL A 332 -26.33 15.39 18.88
C VAL A 332 -27.67 15.76 19.54
N PRO A 333 -27.66 16.39 20.73
CA PRO A 333 -28.88 16.95 21.32
C PRO A 333 -29.51 17.98 20.37
N TRP A 334 -30.82 17.86 20.11
CA TRP A 334 -31.55 18.77 19.23
C TRP A 334 -33.05 18.74 19.54
N ALA A 335 -33.76 19.84 19.31
CA ALA A 335 -35.22 19.95 19.51
C ALA A 335 -35.72 19.43 20.89
N ASN A 336 -35.00 19.79 21.97
CA ASN A 336 -35.26 19.36 23.36
C ASN A 336 -35.09 17.84 23.62
N LEU A 337 -34.50 17.10 22.68
CA LEU A 337 -34.14 15.71 22.86
C LEU A 337 -32.67 15.56 23.26
N PRO A 338 -32.33 14.59 24.14
CA PRO A 338 -30.97 14.44 24.68
C PRO A 338 -29.93 13.97 23.65
N GLY A 339 -30.33 13.43 22.50
CA GLY A 339 -29.42 12.79 21.56
C GLY A 339 -28.76 11.53 22.15
N GLY A 340 -27.64 11.12 21.56
CA GLY A 340 -26.83 9.99 22.02
C GLY A 340 -27.08 8.66 21.32
N ALA A 341 -28.04 8.58 20.40
CA ALA A 341 -28.23 7.37 19.58
C ALA A 341 -27.00 7.11 18.70
N VAL A 342 -26.62 5.84 18.59
CA VAL A 342 -25.74 5.36 17.53
C VAL A 342 -26.56 5.25 16.26
N SER A 343 -26.21 6.09 15.28
CA SER A 343 -26.93 6.22 14.01
C SER A 343 -26.04 5.85 12.85
N TYR A 344 -26.65 5.33 11.80
CA TYR A 344 -26.01 4.94 10.55
C TYR A 344 -26.71 5.64 9.37
N VAL A 345 -25.93 6.28 8.50
CA VAL A 345 -26.43 6.78 7.22
C VAL A 345 -26.02 5.78 6.14
N LEU A 346 -27.00 5.15 5.52
CA LEU A 346 -26.81 4.15 4.47
C LEU A 346 -26.53 4.83 3.12
N PRO A 347 -25.85 4.15 2.17
CA PRO A 347 -25.56 4.71 0.84
C PRO A 347 -26.78 5.09 -0.01
N LYS A 348 -27.94 4.51 0.29
CA LYS A 348 -29.21 4.62 -0.46
C LYS A 348 -30.38 4.53 0.51
N ALA A 349 -31.58 4.89 0.05
CA ALA A 349 -32.79 4.70 0.85
C ALA A 349 -33.01 3.23 1.22
N VAL A 350 -33.66 2.99 2.36
CA VAL A 350 -33.97 1.64 2.85
C VAL A 350 -34.74 0.83 1.80
N ARG A 351 -35.72 1.44 1.13
CA ARG A 351 -36.50 0.78 0.06
C ARG A 351 -35.63 0.24 -1.07
N GLU A 352 -34.56 0.94 -1.44
CA GLU A 352 -33.66 0.54 -2.53
C GLU A 352 -32.78 -0.61 -2.08
N HIS A 353 -32.25 -0.55 -0.86
CA HIS A 353 -31.50 -1.67 -0.30
C HIS A 353 -32.36 -2.92 -0.15
N VAL A 354 -33.64 -2.79 0.18
CA VAL A 354 -34.57 -3.93 0.19
C VAL A 354 -34.78 -4.49 -1.21
N ALA A 355 -35.03 -3.64 -2.20
CA ALA A 355 -35.21 -4.06 -3.59
C ALA A 355 -33.97 -4.76 -4.19
N GLU A 356 -32.78 -4.33 -3.80
CA GLU A 356 -31.49 -4.90 -4.22
C GLU A 356 -31.06 -6.12 -3.37
N GLY A 357 -31.88 -6.55 -2.41
CA GLY A 357 -31.56 -7.66 -1.50
C GLY A 357 -30.39 -7.36 -0.55
N GLY A 358 -30.07 -6.09 -0.31
CA GLY A 358 -29.10 -5.64 0.69
C GLY A 358 -29.67 -5.58 2.11
N LEU A 359 -30.97 -5.34 2.24
CA LEU A 359 -31.71 -5.37 3.51
C LEU A 359 -32.93 -6.28 3.41
N GLU A 360 -33.29 -6.90 4.52
CA GLU A 360 -34.52 -7.67 4.70
C GLU A 360 -35.32 -7.05 5.85
N PRO A 361 -36.60 -6.69 5.65
CA PRO A 361 -37.45 -6.23 6.74
C PRO A 361 -37.73 -7.39 7.72
N LEU A 362 -37.58 -7.12 9.01
CA LEU A 362 -37.97 -8.04 10.07
C LEU A 362 -39.41 -7.78 10.45
N ILE A 363 -40.24 -8.82 10.34
CA ILE A 363 -41.62 -8.76 10.83
C ILE A 363 -41.54 -8.77 12.36
N SER A 364 -42.02 -7.69 12.97
CA SER A 364 -42.17 -7.55 14.43
C SER A 364 -43.33 -8.38 14.95
#